data_AF-A0A7X8G461-F1
#
_entry.id   AF-A0A7X8G461-F1
#
_cell.length_a   1.000
_cell.length_b   1.000
_cell.length_c   1.000
_cell.angle_alpha   90.00
_cell.angle_beta   90.00
_cell.angle_gamma   90.00
#
_symmetry.space_group_name_H-M   'P 1'
#
loop_
_entity.id
_entity.type
_entity.pdbx_description
1 polymer ?
#
loop_
_entity_poly.entity_id
_entity_poly.type
_entity_poly.pdbx_seq_one_letter_code
_entity_poly.pdbx_strand_id
1 'polypeptide(L)' 'EQFDMTPATISYHLSQLKKAGLLFETKYKNYIYYEINVSVFEELMLWFTQFGGVNDENES' A
#
# COMPACT_ATOMS: atom_id res chain seq x y z
N GLU A 1 -9.14 15.75 9.44
CA GLU A 1 -10.00 14.63 9.00
C GLU A 1 -9.36 14.04 7.76
N GLN A 2 -8.77 12.84 7.84
CA GLN A 2 -7.99 12.27 6.72
C GLN A 2 -8.50 10.91 6.22
N PHE A 3 -9.48 10.31 6.91
CA PHE A 3 -10.12 9.06 6.49
C PHE A 3 -11.58 9.07 6.94
N ASP A 4 -12.52 8.83 6.02
CA ASP A 4 -13.97 8.64 6.30
C ASP A 4 -14.27 7.28 6.97
N MET A 5 -13.30 6.71 7.67
CA MET A 5 -13.35 5.37 8.26
C MET A 5 -13.09 5.41 9.76
N THR A 6 -13.73 4.50 10.49
CA THR A 6 -13.48 4.38 11.93
C THR A 6 -12.04 3.94 12.21
N PRO A 7 -11.44 4.32 13.35
CA PRO A 7 -10.11 3.87 13.74
C PRO A 7 -9.94 2.33 13.75
N ALA A 8 -11.01 1.61 14.07
CA ALA A 8 -11.04 0.14 14.02
C ALA A 8 -10.89 -0.40 12.59
N THR A 9 -11.60 0.21 11.62
CA THR A 9 -11.50 -0.15 10.20
C THR A 9 -10.09 0.13 9.66
N ILE A 10 -9.51 1.27 10.00
CA ILE A 10 -8.14 1.63 9.61
C ILE A 10 -7.14 0.61 10.18
N SER A 11 -7.27 0.28 11.47
CA SER A 11 -6.42 -0.72 12.13
C SER A 11 -6.52 -2.10 11.47
N TYR A 12 -7.73 -2.48 11.05
CA TYR A 12 -7.96 -3.73 10.33
C TYR A 12 -7.18 -3.76 9.01
N HIS A 13 -7.29 -2.73 8.16
CA HIS A 13 -6.55 -2.67 6.90
C HIS A 13 -5.04 -2.64 7.10
N LEU A 14 -4.53 -1.85 8.06
CA LEU A 14 -3.10 -1.82 8.39
C LEU A 14 -2.57 -3.19 8.80
N SER A 15 -3.36 -3.96 9.57
CA SER A 15 -2.98 -5.33 9.95
C SER A 15 -2.88 -6.27 8.75
N GLN A 16 -3.75 -6.12 7.75
CA GLN A 16 -3.75 -6.94 6.54
C GLN A 16 -2.58 -6.59 5.63
N LEU A 17 -2.31 -5.29 5.43
CA LEU A 17 -1.15 -4.81 4.67
C LEU A 17 0.17 -5.25 5.32
N LYS A 18 0.26 -5.22 6.65
CA LYS A 18 1.41 -5.75 7.39
C LYS A 18 1.62 -7.24 7.15
N LYS A 19 0.55 -8.04 7.25
CA LYS A 19 0.62 -9.49 7.00
C LYS A 19 1.05 -9.82 5.57
N ALA A 20 0.66 -8.98 4.61
CA ALA A 20 1.09 -9.10 3.22
C ALA A 20 2.52 -8.62 2.97
N GLY A 21 3.24 -8.11 3.98
CA GLY A 21 4.61 -7.62 3.84
C GLY A 21 4.72 -6.25 3.16
N LEU A 22 3.61 -5.53 2.99
CA LEU A 22 3.54 -4.25 2.27
C LEU A 22 3.89 -3.05 3.13
N LEU A 23 3.90 -3.20 4.45
CA LEU A 23 4.27 -2.14 5.37
C LEU A 23 5.02 -2.67 6.58
N PHE A 24 5.80 -1.79 7.19
CA PHE A 24 6.50 -1.98 8.45
C PHE A 24 5.81 -1.18 9.54
N GLU A 25 5.87 -1.68 10.77
CA GLU A 25 5.44 -0.92 11.94
C GLU A 25 6.63 -0.64 12.84
N THR A 26 6.71 0.60 13.33
CA THR A 26 7.70 1.01 14.32
C THR A 26 6.96 1.58 15.52
N LYS A 27 7.11 0.94 16.68
CA LYS A 27 6.52 1.42 17.92
C LYS A 27 7.45 2.43 18.58
N TYR A 28 6.98 3.65 18.74
CA TYR A 28 7.70 4.70 19.46
C TYR A 28 6.83 5.28 20.57
N LYS A 29 7.15 4.93 21.81
CA LYS A 29 6.38 5.25 23.01
C LYS A 29 4.90 4.80 22.86
N ASN A 30 3.98 5.75 22.86
CA ASN A 30 2.53 5.52 22.77
C ASN A 30 2.01 5.52 21.34
N TYR A 31 2.89 5.64 20.34
CA TYR A 31 2.53 5.76 18.94
C TYR A 31 3.08 4.58 18.14
N ILE A 32 2.33 4.17 17.12
CA ILE A 32 2.73 3.18 16.13
C ILE A 32 2.82 3.92 14.80
N TYR A 33 4.01 3.91 14.21
CA TYR A 33 4.27 4.49 12.90
C TYR A 33 4.26 3.38 11.87
N TYR A 34 3.55 3.61 10.77
CA TYR A 34 3.46 2.67 9.66
C TYR A 34 4.20 3.24 8.46
N GLU A 35 5.11 2.46 7.90
CA GLU A 35 5.90 2.83 6.73
C GLU A 35 5.65 1.81 5.62
N ILE A 36 5.41 2.27 4.39
CA ILE A 36 5.19 1.36 3.25
C ILE A 36 6.53 0.77 2.83
N ASN A 37 6.53 -0.52 2.50
CA ASN A 37 7.66 -1.18 1.87
C ASN A 37 7.71 -0.77 0.38
N VAL A 38 8.51 0.25 0.09
CA VAL A 38 8.62 0.85 -1.25
C VAL A 38 9.04 -0.18 -2.30
N SER A 39 9.92 -1.13 -1.94
CA SER A 39 10.40 -2.15 -2.87
C SER A 39 9.29 -3.10 -3.34
N VAL A 40 8.38 -3.50 -2.45
CA VAL A 40 7.22 -4.33 -2.83
C VAL A 40 6.15 -3.50 -3.53
N PHE A 41 6.03 -2.22 -3.18
CA PHE A 41 5.13 -1.30 -3.85
C PHE A 41 5.51 -1.09 -5.33
N GLU A 42 6.81 -0.97 -5.65
CA GLU A 42 7.30 -0.88 -7.03
C GLU A 42 6.90 -2.11 -7.88
N GLU A 43 7.02 -3.31 -7.30
CA GLU A 43 6.60 -4.56 -7.94
C GLU A 43 5.08 -4.60 -8.21
N LEU A 44 4.27 -4.17 -7.24
CA LEU A 44 2.83 -4.07 -7.40
C LEU A 44 2.43 -3.03 -8.46
N MET A 45 3.10 -1.88 -8.52
CA MET A 45 2.86 -0.89 -9.57
C MET A 45 3.18 -1.45 -10.95
N LEU A 46 4.29 -2.19 -11.10
CA LEU A 46 4.63 -2.90 -12.34
C LEU A 46 3.53 -3.91 -12.70
N TRP A 47 3.07 -4.73 -11.75
CA TRP A 47 1.94 -5.65 -11.96
C TRP A 47 0.67 -4.90 -12.38
N PHE A 48 0.32 -3.78 -11.73
CA PHE A 48 -0.85 -2.97 -12.10
C PHE A 48 -0.75 -2.37 -13.51
N THR A 49 0.44 -2.00 -13.99
CA THR A 49 0.60 -1.53 -15.38
C THR A 49 0.22 -2.61 -16.41
N GLN A 50 0.33 -3.89 -16.06
CA GLN A 50 -0.10 -5.01 -16.92
C GLN A 50 -1.64 -5.14 -17.01
N PHE A 51 -2.38 -4.69 -15.99
CA PHE A 51 -3.86 -4.68 -16.01
C PHE A 51 -4.44 -3.38 -16.55
N GLY A 52 -3.66 -2.30 -16.54
CA GLY A 52 -4.09 -0.97 -17.00
C GLY A 52 -4.33 -0.87 -18.50
N GLY A 53 -3.97 -1.91 -19.27
CA GLY A 53 -3.99 -1.85 -20.72
C GLY A 53 -2.99 -0.81 -21.18
N VAL A 54 -1.79 -1.24 -21.56
CA VAL A 54 -1.05 -0.50 -22.58
C VAL A 54 -1.99 -0.50 -23.79
N ASN A 55 -2.78 0.57 -23.96
CA ASN A 55 -3.20 0.97 -25.28
C ASN A 55 -1.88 1.20 -25.99
N ASP A 56 -1.56 0.23 -26.83
CA ASP A 56 -0.43 0.23 -27.73
C ASP A 56 -0.72 1.31 -28.79
N GLU A 57 -0.65 2.57 -28.37
CA GLU A 57 -0.65 3.73 -29.25
C GLU A 57 0.78 4.26 -29.29
N ASN A 58 1.64 3.54 -30.00
CA ASN A 58 2.52 4.03 -31.07
C ASN A 58 3.70 3.08 -31.29
N GLU A 59 3.68 2.30 -32.38
CA GLU A 59 4.77 2.32 -33.36
C GLU A 59 4.32 1.72 -34.72
N SER A 60 4.18 2.63 -35.69
CA SER A 60 4.35 2.53 -37.16
C SER A 60 4.12 1.22 -37.91
#